data_AF-A0A7Y3BZU2-F1
#
_entry.id   AF-A0A7Y3BZU2-F1
#
_cell.length_a   1.000
_cell.length_b   1.000
_cell.length_c   1.000
_cell.angle_alpha   90.00
_cell.angle_beta   90.00
_cell.angle_gamma   90.00
#
_symmetry.space_group_name_H-M   'P 1'
#
loop_
_entity.id
_entity.type
_entity.pdbx_description
1 polymer ?
#
loop_
_entity_poly.entity_id
_entity_poly.type
_entity_poly.pdbx_seq_one_letter_code
_entity_poly.pdbx_strand_id
1 'polypeptide(L)'
;MIGAALAPAAFAGGDGKGSPPPEVRFATFNASLNRFSAGALGAELAAPGSAQPDTIAEIIQRVRPEVLLINEFDFDPAALADFQTNYLSVPHGDAAPIVYPYTYIAPSNTGIFSGFDYDNSGAAGDFVPNDSYGFGFFPGQFGMAVLSMYPIDYASVRTFQFFKWKDMPGALLPDDPSTAAPADWYTPGPELDSFRLSSKSHWDVPIDIAGETVHFLVSHPTPPVFDGPEDRNGTRNHDEIRFWADYVHPGRSSYIYDDNGDYGGLAGNARFVIAGDQNSDPLDGDSIPGAIQQLLDHPKVNTKVTPASPGGTEQAALQGGANAAHLSDPAFDTADFSDSAPGNLRADYVLPRKNMKIVDAGVFWPLSTDPLFPLVGTFPFPSSDHRLVWIDVRVN
;
A
#
# COMPACT_ATOMS: atom_id res chain seq x y z
N MET A 1 67.34 -19.00 -36.53
CA MET A 1 66.51 -17.80 -36.29
C MET A 1 65.70 -18.04 -35.03
N ILE A 2 65.69 -17.04 -34.16
CA ILE A 2 65.31 -17.10 -32.75
C ILE A 2 63.78 -17.11 -32.65
N GLY A 3 63.21 -18.16 -32.06
CA GLY A 3 61.80 -18.20 -31.65
C GLY A 3 61.64 -17.59 -30.28
N ALA A 4 61.02 -16.41 -30.20
CA ALA A 4 60.67 -15.76 -28.94
C ALA A 4 59.43 -16.46 -28.34
N ALA A 5 59.61 -17.11 -27.19
CA ALA A 5 58.52 -17.58 -26.36
C ALA A 5 58.03 -16.40 -25.49
N LEU A 6 56.80 -15.94 -25.75
CA LEU A 6 56.09 -15.00 -24.90
C LEU A 6 55.57 -15.75 -23.66
N ALA A 7 56.03 -15.36 -22.48
CA ALA A 7 55.45 -15.77 -21.21
C ALA A 7 54.08 -15.07 -21.02
N PRO A 8 53.06 -15.74 -20.48
CA PRO A 8 51.81 -15.07 -20.13
C PRO A 8 52.04 -14.15 -18.92
N ALA A 9 51.61 -12.90 -19.07
CA ALA A 9 51.57 -11.92 -18.00
C ALA A 9 50.58 -12.38 -16.92
N ALA A 10 51.06 -12.48 -15.68
CA ALA A 10 50.22 -12.64 -14.51
C ALA A 10 49.39 -11.36 -14.34
N PHE A 11 48.07 -11.48 -14.49
CA PHE A 11 47.15 -10.46 -13.99
C PHE A 11 47.17 -10.51 -12.48
N ALA A 12 47.71 -9.46 -11.86
CA ALA A 12 47.57 -9.20 -10.45
C ALA A 12 46.07 -9.08 -10.13
N GLY A 13 45.61 -9.89 -9.18
CA GLY A 13 44.28 -9.80 -8.62
C GLY A 13 44.08 -8.43 -8.01
N GLY A 14 43.18 -7.64 -8.61
CA GLY A 14 42.61 -6.48 -7.94
C GLY A 14 41.71 -6.97 -6.83
N ASP A 15 42.00 -6.56 -5.60
CA ASP A 15 41.12 -6.71 -4.45
C ASP A 15 39.74 -6.16 -4.81
N GLY A 16 38.79 -7.07 -5.04
CA GLY A 16 37.39 -6.76 -5.30
C GLY A 16 36.75 -6.15 -4.05
N LYS A 17 36.93 -4.85 -3.85
CA LYS A 17 35.94 -4.06 -3.11
C LYS A 17 34.71 -3.99 -4.02
N GLY A 18 33.75 -4.89 -3.78
CA GLY A 18 32.46 -4.88 -4.46
C GLY A 18 31.86 -3.47 -4.44
N SER A 19 31.17 -3.10 -5.52
CA SER A 19 30.39 -1.87 -5.58
C SER A 19 29.50 -1.77 -4.32
N PRO A 20 29.31 -0.56 -3.76
CA PRO A 20 28.43 -0.41 -2.62
C PRO A 20 27.04 -0.98 -2.96
N PRO A 21 26.34 -1.57 -1.98
CA PRO A 21 24.99 -2.09 -2.21
C PRO A 21 24.10 -0.99 -2.76
N PRO A 22 23.23 -1.27 -3.76
CA PRO A 22 22.35 -0.25 -4.33
C PRO A 22 21.47 0.37 -3.24
N GLU A 23 21.34 1.69 -3.29
CA GLU A 23 20.35 2.45 -2.53
C GLU A 23 19.11 2.59 -3.42
N VAL A 24 17.96 2.13 -2.92
CA VAL A 24 16.71 2.10 -3.69
C VAL A 24 15.60 2.81 -2.93
N ARG A 25 14.87 3.69 -3.64
CA ARG A 25 13.68 4.36 -3.11
C ARG A 25 12.42 3.52 -3.28
N PHE A 26 11.84 3.08 -2.17
CA PHE A 26 10.51 2.47 -2.12
C PHE A 26 9.49 3.50 -1.64
N ALA A 27 8.31 3.50 -2.24
CA ALA A 27 7.24 4.42 -1.87
C ALA A 27 5.85 3.80 -1.97
N THR A 28 4.91 4.42 -1.27
CA THR A 28 3.46 4.25 -1.47
C THR A 28 2.81 5.61 -1.65
N PHE A 29 1.77 5.66 -2.47
CA PHE A 29 0.92 6.82 -2.64
C PHE A 29 -0.53 6.36 -2.87
N ASN A 30 -1.41 6.53 -1.88
CA ASN A 30 -2.84 6.58 -2.19
C ASN A 30 -3.09 7.84 -3.00
N ALA A 31 -3.37 7.66 -4.29
CA ALA A 31 -3.41 8.74 -5.26
C ALA A 31 -4.85 9.14 -5.62
N SER A 32 -5.86 8.48 -5.03
CA SER A 32 -7.28 8.70 -5.32
C SER A 32 -7.60 8.76 -6.83
N LEU A 33 -6.89 7.94 -7.61
CA LEU A 33 -7.13 7.71 -9.04
C LEU A 33 -8.25 6.67 -9.21
N ASN A 34 -9.38 6.92 -8.54
CA ASN A 34 -10.59 6.12 -8.62
C ASN A 34 -11.76 6.98 -9.10
N ARG A 35 -12.76 6.39 -9.73
CA ARG A 35 -13.94 7.12 -10.22
C ARG A 35 -15.23 6.47 -9.76
N PHE A 36 -16.34 7.20 -9.87
CA PHE A 36 -17.68 6.70 -9.52
C PHE A 36 -18.30 5.78 -10.57
N SER A 37 -17.61 5.48 -11.68
CA SER A 37 -18.13 4.64 -12.75
C SER A 37 -17.01 3.85 -13.42
N ALA A 38 -17.29 2.58 -13.73
CA ALA A 38 -16.34 1.69 -14.39
C ALA A 38 -15.83 2.30 -15.70
N GLY A 39 -14.51 2.27 -15.90
CA GLY A 39 -13.83 2.78 -17.10
C GLY A 39 -13.71 4.32 -17.18
N ALA A 40 -14.25 5.07 -16.23
CA ALA A 40 -14.12 6.53 -16.23
C ALA A 40 -12.67 6.97 -15.99
N LEU A 41 -11.91 6.24 -15.16
CA LEU A 41 -10.48 6.52 -14.98
C LEU A 41 -9.71 6.34 -16.28
N GLY A 42 -9.91 5.21 -16.97
CA GLY A 42 -9.27 4.96 -18.26
C GLY A 42 -9.61 6.03 -19.30
N ALA A 43 -10.87 6.46 -19.37
CA ALA A 43 -11.28 7.54 -20.26
C ALA A 43 -10.58 8.88 -19.96
N GLU A 44 -10.33 9.18 -18.68
CA GLU A 44 -9.62 10.39 -18.26
C GLU A 44 -8.12 10.30 -18.54
N LEU A 45 -7.51 9.14 -18.31
CA LEU A 45 -6.07 8.94 -18.49
C LEU A 45 -5.67 8.76 -19.96
N ALA A 46 -6.61 8.42 -20.84
CA ALA A 46 -6.39 8.20 -22.28
C ALA A 46 -5.83 9.42 -23.04
N ALA A 47 -5.91 10.63 -22.48
CA ALA A 47 -5.29 11.83 -23.02
C ALA A 47 -4.65 12.65 -21.89
N PRO A 48 -3.58 13.42 -22.16
CA PRO A 48 -2.98 14.31 -21.17
C PRO A 48 -3.89 15.52 -20.83
N GLY A 49 -3.58 16.21 -19.73
CA GLY A 49 -4.21 17.48 -19.36
C GLY A 49 -5.34 17.37 -18.35
N SER A 50 -5.49 16.23 -17.67
CA SER A 50 -6.34 16.15 -16.49
C SER A 50 -5.59 16.63 -15.25
N ALA A 51 -6.19 17.60 -14.54
CA ALA A 51 -5.51 18.34 -13.47
C ALA A 51 -5.04 17.46 -12.30
N GLN A 52 -5.87 16.53 -11.83
CA GLN A 52 -5.51 15.65 -10.71
C GLN A 52 -4.39 14.67 -11.13
N PRO A 53 -4.53 13.89 -12.22
CA PRO A 53 -3.44 13.05 -12.73
C PRO A 53 -2.13 13.80 -13.06
N ASP A 54 -2.20 15.02 -13.61
CA ASP A 54 -1.00 15.87 -13.83
C ASP A 54 -0.31 16.19 -12.50
N THR A 55 -1.08 16.59 -11.49
CA THR A 55 -0.58 16.90 -10.14
C THR A 55 0.09 15.68 -9.49
N ILE A 56 -0.56 14.52 -9.57
CA ILE A 56 -0.04 13.25 -9.03
C ILE A 56 1.26 12.86 -9.75
N ALA A 57 1.29 12.97 -11.07
CA ALA A 57 2.49 12.67 -11.86
C ALA A 57 3.64 13.61 -11.51
N GLU A 58 3.38 14.91 -11.31
CA GLU A 58 4.39 15.87 -10.85
C GLU A 58 4.98 15.47 -9.49
N ILE A 59 4.14 15.11 -8.51
CA ILE A 59 4.59 14.63 -7.19
C ILE A 59 5.53 13.42 -7.36
N ILE A 60 5.11 12.41 -8.14
CA ILE A 60 5.92 11.22 -8.41
C ILE A 60 7.24 11.58 -9.10
N GLN A 61 7.26 12.52 -10.05
CA GLN A 61 8.46 12.96 -10.76
C GLN A 61 9.42 13.78 -9.90
N ARG A 62 8.93 14.45 -8.86
CA ARG A 62 9.74 15.17 -7.87
C ARG A 62 10.32 14.24 -6.82
N VAL A 63 9.52 13.28 -6.32
CA VAL A 63 9.99 12.30 -5.32
C VAL A 63 10.86 11.21 -5.96
N ARG A 64 10.60 10.85 -7.21
CA ARG A 64 11.34 9.82 -7.98
C ARG A 64 11.47 8.46 -7.28
N PRO A 65 10.36 7.84 -6.81
CA PRO A 65 10.46 6.49 -6.31
C PRO A 65 10.91 5.54 -7.42
N GLU A 66 11.73 4.55 -7.07
CA GLU A 66 12.18 3.54 -8.02
C GLU A 66 11.28 2.31 -8.00
N VAL A 67 10.63 2.05 -6.86
CA VAL A 67 9.55 1.08 -6.69
C VAL A 67 8.39 1.79 -5.97
N LEU A 68 7.22 1.84 -6.59
CA LEU A 68 6.06 2.59 -6.12
C LEU A 68 4.82 1.70 -6.10
N LEU A 69 4.11 1.70 -4.98
CA LEU A 69 2.72 1.27 -4.90
C LEU A 69 1.81 2.49 -5.04
N ILE A 70 0.84 2.42 -5.95
CA ILE A 70 -0.28 3.35 -6.03
C ILE A 70 -1.52 2.64 -5.46
N ASN A 71 -2.08 3.20 -4.38
CA ASN A 71 -3.38 2.81 -3.86
C ASN A 71 -4.48 3.67 -4.51
N GLU A 72 -5.70 3.13 -4.52
CA GLU A 72 -6.86 3.72 -5.18
C GLU A 72 -6.66 4.00 -6.67
N PHE A 73 -6.03 3.05 -7.36
CA PHE A 73 -6.00 3.04 -8.82
C PHE A 73 -7.06 2.04 -9.31
N ASP A 74 -8.14 2.51 -9.95
CA ASP A 74 -9.16 1.58 -10.46
C ASP A 74 -8.52 0.50 -11.35
N PHE A 75 -8.97 -0.75 -11.21
CA PHE A 75 -8.44 -1.86 -11.98
C PHE A 75 -8.75 -1.69 -13.47
N ASP A 76 -7.80 -1.12 -14.20
CA ASP A 76 -7.83 -0.95 -15.65
C ASP A 76 -6.38 -0.98 -16.18
N PRO A 77 -5.93 -2.11 -16.76
CA PRO A 77 -4.59 -2.23 -17.32
C PRO A 77 -4.28 -1.22 -18.43
N ALA A 78 -5.29 -0.78 -19.20
CA ALA A 78 -5.10 0.24 -20.22
C ALA A 78 -4.89 1.61 -19.58
N ALA A 79 -5.67 1.94 -18.55
CA ALA A 79 -5.50 3.17 -17.78
C ALA A 79 -4.10 3.29 -17.16
N LEU A 80 -3.53 2.18 -16.66
CA LEU A 80 -2.15 2.19 -16.12
C LEU A 80 -1.10 2.48 -17.20
N ALA A 81 -1.25 1.89 -18.39
CA ALA A 81 -0.38 2.17 -19.52
C ALA A 81 -0.51 3.63 -20.01
N ASP A 82 -1.73 4.15 -20.01
CA ASP A 82 -2.01 5.54 -20.36
C ASP A 82 -1.47 6.52 -19.30
N PHE A 83 -1.56 6.18 -18.01
CA PHE A 83 -0.92 6.97 -16.95
C PHE A 83 0.60 7.08 -17.15
N GLN A 84 1.25 5.94 -17.43
CA GLN A 84 2.67 5.93 -17.74
C GLN A 84 2.99 6.80 -18.96
N THR A 85 2.21 6.68 -20.04
CA THR A 85 2.51 7.34 -21.32
C THR A 85 2.20 8.83 -21.30
N ASN A 86 0.99 9.20 -20.86
CA ASN A 86 0.45 10.55 -21.01
C ASN A 86 0.84 11.48 -19.84
N TYR A 87 1.18 10.92 -18.68
CA TYR A 87 1.42 11.71 -17.47
C TYR A 87 2.83 11.52 -16.90
N LEU A 88 3.25 10.29 -16.63
CA LEU A 88 4.57 10.04 -16.02
C LEU A 88 5.73 10.27 -17.01
N SER A 89 5.54 9.97 -18.29
CA SER A 89 6.57 10.15 -19.34
C SER A 89 6.61 11.58 -19.91
N VAL A 90 5.79 12.50 -19.39
CA VAL A 90 5.69 13.89 -19.82
C VAL A 90 6.16 14.81 -18.68
N PRO A 91 6.99 15.83 -18.93
CA PRO A 91 7.47 16.71 -17.86
C PRO A 91 6.35 17.58 -17.30
N HIS A 92 6.33 17.75 -15.97
CA HIS A 92 5.46 18.72 -15.27
C HIS A 92 6.30 19.85 -14.67
N GLY A 93 6.21 21.04 -15.26
CA GLY A 93 7.07 22.16 -14.89
C GLY A 93 8.56 21.87 -15.13
N ASP A 94 9.36 21.92 -14.07
CA ASP A 94 10.77 21.54 -14.08
C ASP A 94 11.03 20.09 -13.62
N ALA A 95 9.98 19.35 -13.27
CA ALA A 95 10.07 17.94 -12.90
C ALA A 95 10.32 17.09 -14.16
N ALA A 96 11.43 16.35 -14.16
CA ALA A 96 11.79 15.50 -15.29
C ALA A 96 10.85 14.28 -15.38
N PRO A 97 10.53 13.79 -16.59
CA PRO A 97 9.76 12.57 -16.78
C PRO A 97 10.32 11.37 -16.00
N ILE A 98 9.45 10.42 -15.68
CA ILE A 98 9.82 9.16 -15.03
C ILE A 98 9.19 7.99 -15.77
N VAL A 99 10.00 6.96 -16.04
CA VAL A 99 9.58 5.78 -16.81
C VAL A 99 9.75 4.55 -15.95
N TYR A 100 8.65 3.83 -15.73
CA TYR A 100 8.65 2.53 -15.07
C TYR A 100 8.49 1.42 -16.12
N PRO A 101 9.59 0.77 -16.56
CA PRO A 101 9.54 -0.30 -17.55
C PRO A 101 8.80 -1.56 -17.07
N TYR A 102 8.55 -1.69 -15.76
CA TYR A 102 7.85 -2.83 -15.18
C TYR A 102 6.66 -2.35 -14.37
N THR A 103 5.50 -2.93 -14.63
CA THR A 103 4.24 -2.56 -13.99
C THR A 103 3.46 -3.82 -13.63
N TYR A 104 2.80 -3.81 -12.49
CA TYR A 104 1.91 -4.89 -12.08
C TYR A 104 0.57 -4.33 -11.61
N ILE A 105 -0.51 -4.90 -12.12
CA ILE A 105 -1.89 -4.58 -11.77
C ILE A 105 -2.70 -5.87 -11.84
N ALA A 106 -3.56 -6.09 -10.85
CA ALA A 106 -4.37 -7.30 -10.75
C ALA A 106 -5.76 -6.98 -10.16
N PRO A 107 -6.76 -7.86 -10.37
CA PRO A 107 -8.09 -7.64 -9.81
C PRO A 107 -8.08 -7.57 -8.27
N SER A 108 -9.00 -6.79 -7.71
CA SER A 108 -9.27 -6.65 -6.27
C SER A 108 -10.66 -7.19 -5.91
N ASN A 109 -10.96 -7.25 -4.60
CA ASN A 109 -12.26 -7.66 -4.07
C ASN A 109 -13.35 -6.57 -4.09
N THR A 110 -12.96 -5.33 -4.36
CA THR A 110 -13.85 -4.17 -4.35
C THR A 110 -14.93 -4.23 -5.41
N GLY A 111 -16.18 -3.97 -5.02
CA GLY A 111 -17.36 -3.92 -5.89
C GLY A 111 -17.74 -5.26 -6.54
N ILE A 112 -17.15 -6.37 -6.11
CA ILE A 112 -17.57 -7.72 -6.49
C ILE A 112 -18.65 -8.17 -5.51
N PHE A 113 -19.91 -8.18 -5.96
CA PHE A 113 -21.03 -8.66 -5.16
C PHE A 113 -20.79 -10.09 -4.63
N SER A 114 -20.95 -10.28 -3.33
CA SER A 114 -20.70 -11.57 -2.68
C SER A 114 -21.80 -12.59 -2.93
N GLY A 115 -23.04 -12.12 -3.17
CA GLY A 115 -24.25 -12.94 -3.18
C GLY A 115 -24.93 -13.07 -1.82
N PHE A 116 -24.40 -12.43 -0.77
CA PHE A 116 -24.89 -12.46 0.60
C PHE A 116 -25.17 -11.04 1.13
N ASP A 117 -25.92 -10.95 2.23
CA ASP A 117 -26.25 -9.72 2.96
C ASP A 117 -25.19 -9.51 4.06
N TYR A 118 -24.03 -8.95 3.70
CA TYR A 118 -22.89 -8.84 4.62
C TYR A 118 -23.03 -7.69 5.61
N ASP A 119 -23.90 -6.72 5.34
CA ASP A 119 -24.20 -5.63 6.28
C ASP A 119 -25.48 -5.84 7.09
N ASN A 120 -26.14 -7.00 6.95
CA ASN A 120 -27.37 -7.38 7.65
C ASN A 120 -28.46 -6.31 7.53
N SER A 121 -28.54 -5.63 6.38
CA SER A 121 -29.56 -4.63 6.06
C SER A 121 -30.95 -5.24 5.86
N GLY A 122 -31.02 -6.55 5.66
CA GLY A 122 -32.24 -7.35 5.59
C GLY A 122 -32.50 -7.97 4.22
N ALA A 123 -31.72 -7.63 3.19
CA ALA A 123 -31.77 -8.29 1.89
C ALA A 123 -30.48 -8.10 1.09
N ALA A 124 -29.86 -9.22 0.69
CA ALA A 124 -28.67 -9.20 -0.16
C ALA A 124 -28.90 -8.43 -1.48
N GLY A 125 -28.01 -7.48 -1.75
CA GLY A 125 -27.95 -6.68 -2.97
C GLY A 125 -28.88 -5.48 -3.00
N ASP A 126 -29.52 -5.11 -1.90
CA ASP A 126 -30.31 -3.87 -1.79
C ASP A 126 -29.41 -2.62 -1.95
N PHE A 127 -28.17 -2.70 -1.45
CA PHE A 127 -27.07 -1.80 -1.71
C PHE A 127 -25.76 -2.58 -1.94
N VAL A 128 -25.58 -3.03 -3.19
CA VAL A 128 -24.44 -3.87 -3.65
C VAL A 128 -23.06 -3.48 -3.11
N PRO A 129 -22.68 -2.20 -2.97
CA PRO A 129 -21.38 -1.85 -2.39
C PRO A 129 -21.14 -2.40 -0.99
N ASN A 130 -22.14 -2.40 -0.11
CA ASN A 130 -22.00 -2.93 1.25
C ASN A 130 -21.95 -4.46 1.30
N ASP A 131 -22.56 -5.13 0.31
CA ASP A 131 -22.59 -6.58 0.16
C ASP A 131 -21.49 -7.15 -0.74
N SER A 132 -20.58 -6.31 -1.20
CA SER A 132 -19.43 -6.73 -1.98
C SER A 132 -18.33 -7.30 -1.08
N TYR A 133 -17.46 -8.16 -1.64
CA TYR A 133 -16.32 -8.68 -0.86
C TYR A 133 -15.42 -7.57 -0.30
N GLY A 134 -15.31 -6.45 -0.99
CA GLY A 134 -14.92 -5.17 -0.43
C GLY A 134 -15.79 -4.06 -1.01
N PHE A 135 -15.95 -2.96 -0.28
CA PHE A 135 -16.79 -1.86 -0.71
C PHE A 135 -16.37 -1.30 -2.07
N GLY A 136 -17.35 -1.09 -2.97
CA GLY A 136 -17.13 -0.48 -4.27
C GLY A 136 -18.40 -0.52 -5.13
N PHE A 137 -18.51 0.43 -6.05
CA PHE A 137 -19.65 0.56 -6.97
C PHE A 137 -19.51 -0.33 -8.23
N PHE A 138 -18.30 -0.78 -8.53
CA PHE A 138 -18.01 -1.71 -9.62
C PHE A 138 -16.78 -2.56 -9.31
N PRO A 139 -16.65 -3.76 -9.93
CA PRO A 139 -15.48 -4.62 -9.78
C PRO A 139 -14.18 -3.88 -10.09
N GLY A 140 -13.30 -3.78 -9.10
CA GLY A 140 -11.98 -3.18 -9.26
C GLY A 140 -11.86 -1.70 -8.89
N GLN A 141 -12.93 -1.05 -8.43
CA GLN A 141 -12.83 0.33 -7.91
C GLN A 141 -11.85 0.40 -6.73
N PHE A 142 -11.09 1.48 -6.56
CA PHE A 142 -10.12 1.61 -5.45
C PHE A 142 -9.02 0.53 -5.44
N GLY A 143 -8.68 -0.01 -6.61
CA GLY A 143 -7.65 -1.03 -6.78
C GLY A 143 -6.24 -0.52 -6.46
N MET A 144 -5.25 -1.27 -6.93
CA MET A 144 -3.83 -0.96 -6.69
C MET A 144 -3.02 -1.14 -7.97
N ALA A 145 -1.88 -0.46 -8.06
CA ALA A 145 -0.89 -0.68 -9.11
C ALA A 145 0.52 -0.58 -8.55
N VAL A 146 1.43 -1.43 -9.03
CA VAL A 146 2.87 -1.35 -8.73
C VAL A 146 3.61 -0.88 -9.97
N LEU A 147 4.49 0.10 -9.80
CA LEU A 147 5.38 0.65 -10.80
C LEU A 147 6.83 0.45 -10.35
N SER A 148 7.69 -0.08 -11.21
CA SER A 148 9.08 -0.40 -10.86
C SER A 148 10.06 -0.07 -11.99
N MET A 149 11.19 0.53 -11.61
CA MET A 149 12.37 0.69 -12.46
C MET A 149 13.16 -0.62 -12.62
N TYR A 150 12.92 -1.56 -11.71
CA TYR A 150 13.59 -2.85 -11.62
C TYR A 150 12.66 -3.99 -12.08
N PRO A 151 13.21 -5.08 -12.67
CA PRO A 151 12.40 -6.20 -13.13
C PRO A 151 11.50 -6.78 -12.02
N ILE A 152 10.25 -7.07 -12.38
CA ILE A 152 9.32 -7.85 -11.56
C ILE A 152 9.45 -9.32 -11.99
N ASP A 153 9.62 -10.24 -11.05
CA ASP A 153 9.50 -11.67 -11.33
C ASP A 153 8.02 -12.08 -11.34
N TYR A 154 7.36 -11.82 -12.47
CA TYR A 154 5.93 -12.06 -12.66
C TYR A 154 5.50 -13.51 -12.39
N ALA A 155 6.39 -14.49 -12.60
CA ALA A 155 6.07 -15.90 -12.39
C ALA A 155 6.00 -16.27 -10.89
N SER A 156 6.63 -15.47 -10.04
CA SER A 156 6.70 -15.67 -8.60
C SER A 156 5.80 -14.71 -7.81
N VAL A 157 5.01 -13.88 -8.49
CA VAL A 157 4.02 -13.00 -7.82
C VAL A 157 2.94 -13.85 -7.16
N ARG A 158 2.66 -13.57 -5.90
CA ARG A 158 1.58 -14.22 -5.15
C ARG A 158 0.49 -13.20 -4.82
N THR A 159 -0.75 -13.59 -5.04
CA THR A 159 -1.94 -12.80 -4.71
C THR A 159 -2.78 -13.54 -3.68
N PHE A 160 -3.42 -12.79 -2.80
CA PHE A 160 -4.25 -13.36 -1.73
C PHE A 160 -5.67 -12.78 -1.80
N GLN A 161 -6.23 -12.67 -3.00
CA GLN A 161 -7.57 -12.13 -3.21
C GLN A 161 -8.62 -13.06 -2.60
N PHE A 162 -8.47 -14.38 -2.75
CA PHE A 162 -9.49 -15.36 -2.38
C PHE A 162 -9.32 -15.94 -0.98
N PHE A 163 -8.23 -15.62 -0.29
CA PHE A 163 -7.94 -16.08 1.08
C PHE A 163 -9.10 -15.71 2.03
N LYS A 164 -9.64 -16.69 2.76
CA LYS A 164 -10.83 -16.51 3.60
C LYS A 164 -10.48 -15.95 4.96
N TRP A 165 -11.30 -15.02 5.46
CA TRP A 165 -11.07 -14.40 6.77
C TRP A 165 -11.13 -15.44 7.90
N LYS A 166 -12.15 -16.31 7.88
CA LYS A 166 -12.31 -17.40 8.85
C LYS A 166 -11.15 -18.40 8.90
N ASP A 167 -10.29 -18.46 7.87
CA ASP A 167 -9.17 -19.38 7.81
C ASP A 167 -7.94 -18.85 8.58
N MET A 168 -7.98 -17.61 9.06
CA MET A 168 -6.99 -17.09 10.00
C MET A 168 -7.19 -17.76 11.38
N PRO A 169 -6.12 -18.32 11.98
CA PRO A 169 -6.18 -18.84 13.34
C PRO A 169 -6.54 -17.72 14.33
N GLY A 170 -7.69 -17.86 14.98
CA GLY A 170 -8.21 -16.82 15.87
C GLY A 170 -8.51 -15.52 15.11
N ALA A 171 -9.13 -15.63 13.93
CA ALA A 171 -9.68 -14.49 13.20
C ALA A 171 -10.55 -13.65 14.14
N LEU A 172 -10.36 -12.34 14.09
CA LEU A 172 -11.14 -11.36 14.84
C LEU A 172 -12.46 -11.11 14.10
N LEU A 173 -13.30 -12.14 13.97
CA LEU A 173 -14.61 -11.99 13.34
C LEU A 173 -15.53 -11.12 14.24
N PRO A 174 -16.37 -10.26 13.65
CA PRO A 174 -17.20 -9.32 14.39
C PRO A 174 -18.39 -10.01 15.09
N ASP A 175 -18.81 -9.42 16.21
CA ASP A 175 -19.95 -9.85 17.01
C ASP A 175 -21.23 -9.16 16.50
N ASP A 176 -22.37 -9.85 16.52
CA ASP A 176 -23.68 -9.21 16.40
C ASP A 176 -24.04 -8.51 17.72
N PRO A 177 -24.17 -7.17 17.76
CA PRO A 177 -24.47 -6.44 18.99
C PRO A 177 -25.88 -6.75 19.56
N SER A 178 -26.73 -7.44 18.79
CA SER A 178 -28.06 -7.90 19.22
C SER A 178 -28.05 -9.25 19.94
N THR A 179 -26.93 -9.99 19.91
CA THR A 179 -26.78 -11.27 20.59
C THR A 179 -25.69 -11.22 21.67
N ALA A 180 -25.50 -12.33 22.38
CA ALA A 180 -24.42 -12.50 23.35
C ALA A 180 -23.34 -13.47 22.86
N ALA A 181 -23.51 -14.06 21.68
CA ALA A 181 -22.52 -15.00 21.14
C ALA A 181 -21.39 -14.19 20.47
N PRO A 182 -20.13 -14.63 20.58
CA PRO A 182 -19.04 -13.96 19.88
C PRO A 182 -18.93 -14.46 18.43
N ALA A 183 -18.35 -13.64 17.56
CA ALA A 183 -17.99 -13.93 16.19
C ALA A 183 -19.17 -14.44 15.34
N ASP A 184 -20.36 -13.88 15.56
CA ASP A 184 -21.63 -14.37 15.00
C ASP A 184 -22.33 -13.40 14.06
N TRP A 185 -21.68 -12.29 13.68
CA TRP A 185 -22.24 -11.34 12.71
C TRP A 185 -22.59 -12.01 11.36
N TYR A 186 -21.72 -12.91 10.89
CA TYR A 186 -21.93 -13.67 9.65
C TYR A 186 -22.49 -15.06 9.94
N THR A 187 -23.50 -15.48 9.17
CA THR A 187 -24.11 -16.79 9.37
C THR A 187 -23.09 -17.91 9.09
N PRO A 188 -22.92 -18.89 10.01
CA PRO A 188 -22.08 -20.05 9.76
C PRO A 188 -22.54 -20.84 8.53
N GLY A 189 -21.59 -21.22 7.68
CA GLY A 189 -21.86 -21.94 6.43
C GLY A 189 -21.54 -21.07 5.21
N PRO A 190 -22.35 -21.11 4.12
CA PRO A 190 -21.99 -20.50 2.84
C PRO A 190 -21.58 -19.02 2.88
N GLU A 191 -22.20 -18.23 3.76
CA GLU A 191 -21.90 -16.82 3.93
C GLU A 191 -20.47 -16.63 4.47
N LEU A 192 -20.20 -17.10 5.69
CA LEU A 192 -18.86 -17.00 6.29
C LEU A 192 -17.78 -17.77 5.49
N ASP A 193 -18.14 -18.92 4.90
CA ASP A 193 -17.23 -19.73 4.07
C ASP A 193 -16.78 -19.00 2.80
N SER A 194 -17.58 -18.05 2.32
CA SER A 194 -17.26 -17.25 1.15
C SER A 194 -16.46 -15.99 1.48
N PHE A 195 -16.54 -15.45 2.70
CA PHE A 195 -15.98 -14.16 3.06
C PHE A 195 -14.44 -14.14 2.96
N ARG A 196 -13.93 -13.27 2.09
CA ARG A 196 -12.49 -13.06 1.83
C ARG A 196 -11.89 -12.06 2.82
N LEU A 197 -10.68 -12.30 3.32
CA LEU A 197 -10.00 -11.38 4.24
C LEU A 197 -9.77 -10.01 3.58
N SER A 198 -9.02 -9.99 2.47
CA SER A 198 -8.65 -8.74 1.79
C SER A 198 -9.89 -7.99 1.30
N SER A 199 -10.05 -6.72 1.65
CA SER A 199 -11.10 -5.83 1.13
C SER A 199 -10.77 -5.36 -0.29
N LYS A 200 -9.48 -5.02 -0.54
CA LYS A 200 -8.95 -4.78 -1.89
C LYS A 200 -8.10 -5.97 -2.32
N SER A 201 -6.86 -6.05 -1.86
CA SER A 201 -5.97 -7.19 -2.08
C SER A 201 -4.72 -7.14 -1.20
N HIS A 202 -4.03 -8.27 -1.13
CA HIS A 202 -2.65 -8.40 -0.65
C HIS A 202 -1.83 -9.03 -1.77
N TRP A 203 -0.69 -8.43 -2.12
CA TRP A 203 0.23 -8.98 -3.12
C TRP A 203 1.65 -9.08 -2.57
N ASP A 204 2.31 -10.20 -2.82
CA ASP A 204 3.76 -10.33 -2.73
C ASP A 204 4.34 -10.21 -4.14
N VAL A 205 5.00 -9.09 -4.42
CA VAL A 205 5.57 -8.77 -5.73
C VAL A 205 7.10 -8.82 -5.65
N PRO A 206 7.75 -9.89 -6.13
CA PRO A 206 9.21 -10.00 -6.06
C PRO A 206 9.87 -9.09 -7.10
N ILE A 207 10.75 -8.20 -6.63
CA ILE A 207 11.51 -7.26 -7.46
C ILE A 207 12.98 -7.69 -7.49
N ASP A 208 13.58 -7.81 -8.67
CA ASP A 208 15.01 -8.07 -8.84
C ASP A 208 15.79 -6.75 -8.83
N ILE A 209 16.52 -6.52 -7.73
CA ILE A 209 17.38 -5.35 -7.57
C ILE A 209 18.83 -5.83 -7.60
N ALA A 210 19.47 -5.64 -8.76
CA ALA A 210 20.87 -6.00 -8.98
C ALA A 210 21.20 -7.48 -8.67
N GLY A 211 20.27 -8.40 -8.99
CA GLY A 211 20.41 -9.83 -8.76
C GLY A 211 19.93 -10.31 -7.39
N GLU A 212 19.44 -9.40 -6.53
CA GLU A 212 18.87 -9.72 -5.24
C GLU A 212 17.36 -9.51 -5.26
N THR A 213 16.59 -10.53 -4.86
CA THR A 213 15.13 -10.42 -4.73
C THR A 213 14.75 -9.64 -3.48
N VAL A 214 13.94 -8.60 -3.67
CA VAL A 214 13.23 -7.89 -2.61
C VAL A 214 11.73 -8.06 -2.82
N HIS A 215 11.05 -8.66 -1.86
CA HIS A 215 9.61 -8.84 -1.88
C HIS A 215 8.91 -7.52 -1.53
N PHE A 216 8.20 -6.93 -2.49
CA PHE A 216 7.36 -5.77 -2.24
C PHE A 216 5.97 -6.25 -1.84
N LEU A 217 5.71 -6.23 -0.53
CA LEU A 217 4.49 -6.74 0.09
C LEU A 217 3.49 -5.59 0.17
N VAL A 218 2.49 -5.59 -0.70
CA VAL A 218 1.61 -4.44 -0.90
C VAL A 218 0.16 -4.77 -0.58
N SER A 219 -0.50 -3.87 0.14
CA SER A 219 -1.92 -4.02 0.49
C SER A 219 -2.65 -2.67 0.56
N HIS A 220 -3.97 -2.77 0.56
CA HIS A 220 -4.88 -1.67 0.88
C HIS A 220 -6.01 -2.23 1.76
N PRO A 221 -5.80 -2.35 3.09
CA PRO A 221 -6.85 -2.74 4.02
C PRO A 221 -8.05 -1.80 3.98
N THR A 222 -9.16 -2.25 4.56
CA THR A 222 -10.37 -1.43 4.69
C THR A 222 -10.14 -0.28 5.67
N PRO A 223 -10.68 0.93 5.43
CA PRO A 223 -10.80 1.94 6.47
C PRO A 223 -11.58 1.38 7.66
N PRO A 224 -11.18 1.61 8.93
CA PRO A 224 -11.78 1.02 10.13
C PRO A 224 -13.05 1.78 10.58
N VAL A 225 -13.82 2.30 9.63
CA VAL A 225 -14.98 3.18 9.86
C VAL A 225 -16.07 2.86 8.84
N PHE A 226 -17.19 3.59 8.86
CA PHE A 226 -18.34 3.42 7.95
C PHE A 226 -19.22 2.18 8.22
N ASP A 227 -19.25 1.75 9.48
CA ASP A 227 -20.05 0.65 10.00
C ASP A 227 -20.66 0.99 11.37
N GLY A 228 -21.36 0.03 11.97
CA GLY A 228 -22.05 0.20 13.24
C GLY A 228 -21.28 -0.36 14.44
N PRO A 229 -21.95 -0.54 15.60
CA PRO A 229 -21.34 -1.06 16.82
C PRO A 229 -20.70 -2.44 16.70
N GLU A 230 -20.98 -3.18 15.64
CA GLU A 230 -20.34 -4.46 15.31
C GLU A 230 -18.86 -4.34 14.94
N ASP A 231 -18.41 -3.15 14.51
CA ASP A 231 -17.02 -2.83 14.13
C ASP A 231 -16.42 -3.84 13.13
N ARG A 232 -17.15 -4.14 12.05
CA ARG A 232 -16.71 -5.06 10.98
C ARG A 232 -15.43 -4.59 10.32
N ASN A 233 -15.33 -3.30 10.07
CA ASN A 233 -14.25 -2.69 9.35
C ASN A 233 -13.01 -2.54 10.23
N GLY A 234 -13.14 -2.15 11.51
CA GLY A 234 -12.01 -2.13 12.42
C GLY A 234 -11.45 -3.53 12.70
N THR A 235 -12.32 -4.51 12.93
CA THR A 235 -11.90 -5.91 13.14
C THR A 235 -11.27 -6.53 11.88
N ARG A 236 -11.81 -6.23 10.69
CA ARG A 236 -11.22 -6.66 9.42
C ARG A 236 -9.89 -5.98 9.12
N ASN A 237 -9.79 -4.66 9.29
CA ASN A 237 -8.56 -3.90 9.12
C ASN A 237 -7.43 -4.48 9.99
N HIS A 238 -7.74 -4.79 11.26
CA HIS A 238 -6.80 -5.44 12.17
C HIS A 238 -6.22 -6.74 11.59
N ASP A 239 -7.07 -7.62 11.06
CA ASP A 239 -6.64 -8.91 10.53
C ASP A 239 -6.00 -8.82 9.14
N GLU A 240 -6.39 -7.83 8.33
CA GLU A 240 -5.68 -7.48 7.09
C GLU A 240 -4.24 -7.03 7.40
N ILE A 241 -4.02 -6.19 8.41
CA ILE A 241 -2.67 -5.79 8.83
C ILE A 241 -1.90 -6.99 9.41
N ARG A 242 -2.57 -7.79 10.26
CA ARG A 242 -2.00 -9.01 10.84
C ARG A 242 -1.50 -9.98 9.79
N PHE A 243 -2.17 -10.07 8.64
CA PHE A 243 -1.78 -10.94 7.54
C PHE A 243 -0.31 -10.78 7.20
N TRP A 244 0.18 -9.55 7.04
CA TRP A 244 1.60 -9.30 6.76
C TRP A 244 2.52 -9.63 7.94
N ALA A 245 2.09 -9.34 9.18
CA ALA A 245 2.85 -9.71 10.37
C ALA A 245 3.09 -11.22 10.43
N ASP A 246 2.05 -12.03 10.15
CA ASP A 246 2.14 -13.49 10.13
C ASP A 246 2.91 -13.98 8.88
N TYR A 247 2.70 -13.38 7.70
CA TYR A 247 3.36 -13.74 6.43
C TYR A 247 4.89 -13.62 6.50
N VAL A 248 5.42 -12.57 7.13
CA VAL A 248 6.88 -12.39 7.28
C VAL A 248 7.47 -13.20 8.43
N HIS A 249 6.64 -13.90 9.20
CA HIS A 249 7.02 -14.73 10.34
C HIS A 249 6.86 -16.23 10.04
N PRO A 250 7.93 -16.97 9.68
CA PRO A 250 7.85 -18.37 9.27
C PRO A 250 7.12 -19.31 10.23
N GLY A 251 7.16 -19.02 11.53
CA GLY A 251 6.47 -19.81 12.56
C GLY A 251 4.95 -19.56 12.65
N ARG A 252 4.39 -18.60 11.90
CA ARG A 252 2.98 -18.21 11.91
C ARG A 252 2.33 -18.27 10.53
N SER A 253 3.10 -18.28 9.46
CA SER A 253 2.59 -18.19 8.09
C SER A 253 2.02 -19.48 7.50
N SER A 254 1.99 -20.61 8.22
CA SER A 254 1.67 -21.93 7.63
C SER A 254 0.21 -22.08 7.17
N TYR A 255 -0.70 -21.26 7.69
CA TYR A 255 -2.12 -21.28 7.33
C TYR A 255 -2.41 -20.44 6.07
N ILE A 256 -1.47 -19.58 5.67
CA ILE A 256 -1.65 -18.66 4.54
C ILE A 256 -1.50 -19.45 3.24
N TYR A 257 -2.48 -19.33 2.35
CA TYR A 257 -2.43 -19.84 0.99
C TYR A 257 -2.72 -18.70 0.01
N ASP A 258 -2.03 -18.71 -1.13
CA ASP A 258 -2.31 -17.77 -2.21
C ASP A 258 -3.41 -18.27 -3.15
N ASP A 259 -3.74 -17.46 -4.15
CA ASP A 259 -4.78 -17.74 -5.14
C ASP A 259 -4.45 -18.92 -6.07
N ASN A 260 -3.18 -19.37 -6.09
CA ASN A 260 -2.76 -20.59 -6.80
C ASN A 260 -2.78 -21.84 -5.89
N GLY A 261 -3.07 -21.66 -4.60
CA GLY A 261 -3.11 -22.72 -3.60
C GLY A 261 -1.75 -23.06 -2.98
N ASP A 262 -0.72 -22.21 -3.18
CA ASP A 262 0.58 -22.40 -2.55
C ASP A 262 0.57 -21.86 -1.12
N TYR A 263 0.96 -22.71 -0.18
CA TYR A 263 0.93 -22.44 1.26
C TYR A 263 2.26 -21.88 1.78
N GLY A 264 2.17 -21.06 2.83
CA GLY A 264 3.31 -20.52 3.56
C GLY A 264 3.58 -19.04 3.27
N GLY A 265 4.55 -18.50 4.01
CA GLY A 265 4.99 -17.11 3.93
C GLY A 265 6.44 -16.99 3.52
N LEU A 266 7.04 -15.84 3.79
CA LEU A 266 8.41 -15.56 3.39
C LEU A 266 9.43 -16.44 4.14
N ALA A 267 10.47 -16.85 3.43
CA ALA A 267 11.64 -17.46 4.04
C ALA A 267 12.27 -16.55 5.10
N GLY A 268 12.90 -17.12 6.13
CA GLY A 268 13.39 -16.37 7.29
C GLY A 268 14.38 -15.23 6.96
N ASN A 269 15.15 -15.41 5.88
CA ASN A 269 16.15 -14.49 5.37
C ASN A 269 15.69 -13.65 4.17
N ALA A 270 14.47 -13.83 3.66
CA ALA A 270 13.95 -13.05 2.54
C ALA A 270 13.99 -11.55 2.87
N ARG A 271 14.36 -10.72 1.89
CA ARG A 271 14.29 -9.26 1.98
C ARG A 271 12.90 -8.82 1.56
N PHE A 272 12.35 -7.83 2.27
CA PHE A 272 11.02 -7.33 1.96
C PHE A 272 10.88 -5.85 2.31
N VAL A 273 9.92 -5.21 1.66
CA VAL A 273 9.37 -3.92 2.03
C VAL A 273 7.86 -4.07 2.05
N ILE A 274 7.23 -3.84 3.20
CA ILE A 274 5.78 -3.78 3.32
C ILE A 274 5.35 -2.36 2.97
N ALA A 275 4.36 -2.17 2.10
CA ALA A 275 3.88 -0.84 1.73
C ALA A 275 2.37 -0.78 1.49
N GLY A 276 1.80 0.39 1.76
CA GLY A 276 0.40 0.70 1.48
C GLY A 276 -0.23 1.64 2.48
N ASP A 277 -1.37 2.19 2.08
CA ASP A 277 -2.36 2.72 3.00
C ASP A 277 -2.91 1.57 3.86
N GLN A 278 -2.46 1.49 5.11
CA GLN A 278 -2.89 0.51 6.10
C GLN A 278 -4.13 0.97 6.87
N ASN A 279 -4.61 2.21 6.65
CA ASN A 279 -5.80 2.76 7.30
C ASN A 279 -5.76 2.65 8.84
N SER A 280 -4.57 2.75 9.44
CA SER A 280 -4.40 2.59 10.88
C SER A 280 -3.30 3.47 11.43
N ASP A 281 -3.68 4.46 12.23
CA ASP A 281 -2.77 5.28 13.01
C ASP A 281 -2.33 4.55 14.30
N PRO A 282 -1.11 4.77 14.82
CA PRO A 282 -0.67 4.10 16.03
C PRO A 282 -1.50 4.43 17.28
N LEU A 283 -2.01 5.65 17.42
CA LEU A 283 -2.63 6.13 18.67
C LEU A 283 -3.95 6.88 18.47
N ASP A 284 -4.24 7.32 17.24
CA ASP A 284 -5.42 8.11 16.88
C ASP A 284 -6.33 7.36 15.90
N GLY A 285 -7.45 7.97 15.51
CA GLY A 285 -8.46 7.35 14.66
C GLY A 285 -9.21 6.18 15.31
N ASP A 286 -9.87 5.38 14.49
CA ASP A 286 -10.88 4.39 14.93
C ASP A 286 -10.42 2.93 14.74
N SER A 287 -9.15 2.67 14.38
CA SER A 287 -8.64 1.30 14.30
C SER A 287 -8.74 0.58 15.66
N ILE A 288 -8.96 -0.73 15.62
CA ILE A 288 -8.78 -1.59 16.79
C ILE A 288 -7.40 -1.32 17.41
N PRO A 289 -7.32 -0.99 18.72
CA PRO A 289 -6.05 -0.70 19.38
C PRO A 289 -5.04 -1.83 19.19
N GLY A 290 -3.85 -1.48 18.71
CA GLY A 290 -2.79 -2.45 18.43
C GLY A 290 -2.73 -2.96 16.99
N ALA A 291 -3.70 -2.61 16.12
CA ALA A 291 -3.77 -3.08 14.74
C ALA A 291 -2.45 -2.84 13.99
N ILE A 292 -2.00 -1.60 13.86
CA ILE A 292 -0.74 -1.28 13.16
C ILE A 292 0.52 -1.65 13.94
N GLN A 293 0.46 -1.72 15.27
CA GLN A 293 1.57 -2.17 16.12
C GLN A 293 2.00 -3.60 15.78
N GLN A 294 1.10 -4.43 15.25
CA GLN A 294 1.45 -5.76 14.73
C GLN A 294 2.58 -5.72 13.70
N LEU A 295 2.72 -4.62 12.94
CA LEU A 295 3.84 -4.36 12.02
C LEU A 295 4.93 -3.50 12.67
N LEU A 296 4.57 -2.43 13.37
CA LEU A 296 5.54 -1.47 13.88
C LEU A 296 6.47 -2.05 14.97
N ASP A 297 5.92 -2.95 15.78
CA ASP A 297 6.65 -3.64 16.85
C ASP A 297 7.18 -5.01 16.39
N HIS A 298 6.92 -5.39 15.13
CA HIS A 298 7.32 -6.70 14.62
C HIS A 298 8.85 -6.85 14.61
N PRO A 299 9.43 -7.94 15.16
CA PRO A 299 10.88 -8.09 15.31
C PRO A 299 11.64 -8.12 13.99
N LYS A 300 10.97 -8.42 12.87
CA LYS A 300 11.56 -8.43 11.52
C LYS A 300 11.35 -7.15 10.74
N VAL A 301 10.62 -6.16 11.27
CA VAL A 301 10.35 -4.90 10.58
C VAL A 301 11.27 -3.79 11.12
N ASN A 302 11.82 -2.98 10.22
CA ASN A 302 12.66 -1.86 10.57
C ASN A 302 11.83 -0.57 10.71
N THR A 303 11.60 -0.16 11.95
CA THR A 303 10.91 1.09 12.31
C THR A 303 11.86 2.15 12.89
N LYS A 304 13.18 2.02 12.67
CA LYS A 304 14.18 2.94 13.26
C LYS A 304 14.08 4.39 12.76
N VAL A 305 13.55 4.57 11.57
CA VAL A 305 13.28 5.89 10.98
C VAL A 305 11.82 5.87 10.58
N THR A 306 11.09 6.90 11.02
CA THR A 306 9.69 7.12 10.62
C THR A 306 9.68 8.24 9.60
N PRO A 307 9.10 8.03 8.39
CA PRO A 307 8.90 9.11 7.43
C PRO A 307 8.17 10.28 8.09
N ALA A 308 8.62 11.50 7.81
CA ALA A 308 8.05 12.70 8.41
C ALA A 308 7.97 13.85 7.40
N SER A 309 7.18 14.86 7.72
CA SER A 309 7.10 16.11 6.97
C SER A 309 6.90 17.32 7.88
N PRO A 310 7.37 18.51 7.46
CA PRO A 310 7.02 19.75 8.14
C PRO A 310 5.57 20.18 7.85
N GLY A 311 5.00 19.79 6.71
CA GLY A 311 3.63 20.12 6.32
C GLY A 311 2.58 19.46 7.21
N GLY A 312 2.77 18.20 7.62
CA GLY A 312 1.86 17.52 8.56
C GLY A 312 1.70 18.29 9.87
N THR A 313 2.82 18.69 10.49
CA THR A 313 2.81 19.53 11.70
C THR A 313 2.14 20.89 11.49
N GLU A 314 2.40 21.56 10.36
CA GLU A 314 1.78 22.86 10.06
C GLU A 314 0.27 22.73 9.88
N GLN A 315 -0.19 21.78 9.06
CA GLN A 315 -1.61 21.61 8.76
C GLN A 315 -2.39 21.17 10.01
N ALA A 316 -1.90 20.19 10.77
CA ALA A 316 -2.53 19.78 12.02
C ALA A 316 -2.74 20.97 12.99
N ALA A 317 -1.77 21.88 13.08
CA ALA A 317 -1.87 23.08 13.90
C ALA A 317 -2.85 24.13 13.36
N LEU A 318 -2.91 24.31 12.03
CA LEU A 318 -3.84 25.26 11.38
C LEU A 318 -5.29 24.77 11.43
N GLN A 319 -5.50 23.47 11.25
CA GLN A 319 -6.81 22.83 11.21
C GLN A 319 -7.42 22.69 12.61
N GLY A 320 -6.61 22.34 13.62
CA GLY A 320 -7.11 22.11 14.98
C GLY A 320 -8.18 21.00 14.99
N GLY A 321 -9.30 21.21 15.70
CA GLY A 321 -10.38 20.21 15.75
C GLY A 321 -9.91 18.90 16.37
N ALA A 322 -10.16 17.78 15.68
CA ALA A 322 -9.66 16.45 16.06
C ALA A 322 -8.14 16.44 16.27
N ASN A 323 -7.37 17.11 15.39
CA ASN A 323 -5.92 17.20 15.46
C ASN A 323 -5.40 17.75 16.80
N ALA A 324 -6.16 18.63 17.46
CA ALA A 324 -5.75 19.21 18.74
C ALA A 324 -5.82 18.21 19.91
N ALA A 325 -6.54 17.09 19.74
CA ALA A 325 -6.67 16.01 20.71
C ALA A 325 -5.79 14.79 20.38
N HIS A 326 -5.14 14.77 19.22
CA HIS A 326 -4.32 13.64 18.77
C HIS A 326 -3.10 13.40 19.65
N LEU A 327 -2.71 12.13 19.75
CA LEU A 327 -1.61 11.64 20.57
C LEU A 327 -0.37 11.32 19.74
N SER A 328 -0.54 10.89 18.48
CA SER A 328 0.54 10.71 17.52
C SER A 328 1.19 12.06 17.19
N ASP A 329 2.48 12.02 16.87
CA ASP A 329 3.22 13.22 16.44
C ASP A 329 2.78 13.58 15.01
N PRO A 330 2.19 14.77 14.77
CA PRO A 330 1.66 15.15 13.46
C PRO A 330 2.75 15.32 12.39
N ALA A 331 4.03 15.33 12.78
CA ALA A 331 5.11 15.22 11.80
C ALA A 331 5.04 13.91 11.00
N PHE A 332 4.40 12.86 11.54
CA PHE A 332 4.26 11.55 10.90
C PHE A 332 2.95 11.37 10.14
N ASP A 333 2.06 12.36 10.12
CA ASP A 333 0.80 12.29 9.39
C ASP A 333 1.06 12.11 7.89
N THR A 334 0.23 11.27 7.28
CA THR A 334 0.31 10.92 5.85
C THR A 334 -1.01 11.16 5.13
N ALA A 335 -2.09 11.43 5.85
CA ALA A 335 -3.40 11.73 5.31
C ALA A 335 -4.07 12.88 6.07
N ASP A 336 -4.91 13.62 5.35
CA ASP A 336 -5.64 14.80 5.80
C ASP A 336 -7.14 14.57 5.59
N PHE A 337 -7.83 14.17 6.67
CA PHE A 337 -9.27 13.89 6.65
C PHE A 337 -10.07 15.02 7.31
N SER A 338 -11.36 14.80 7.56
CA SER A 338 -12.23 15.82 8.14
C SER A 338 -11.78 16.25 9.54
N ASP A 339 -11.63 17.56 9.75
CA ASP A 339 -11.25 18.18 11.03
C ASP A 339 -12.22 17.87 12.20
N SER A 340 -13.47 17.45 11.92
CA SER A 340 -14.40 17.02 12.96
C SER A 340 -14.09 15.63 13.51
N ALA A 341 -13.73 14.71 12.61
CA ALA A 341 -13.23 13.36 12.86
C ALA A 341 -12.91 12.71 11.50
N PRO A 342 -11.80 11.99 11.34
CA PRO A 342 -10.80 11.71 12.36
C PRO A 342 -9.68 12.76 12.44
N GLY A 343 -9.63 13.80 11.59
CA GLY A 343 -8.46 14.67 11.45
C GLY A 343 -7.31 14.01 10.68
N ASN A 344 -6.09 14.53 10.82
CA ASN A 344 -4.92 14.02 10.14
C ASN A 344 -4.40 12.76 10.85
N LEU A 345 -3.98 11.77 10.06
CA LEU A 345 -3.55 10.48 10.57
C LEU A 345 -2.30 9.99 9.83
N ARG A 346 -1.53 9.11 10.48
CA ARG A 346 -0.55 8.26 9.82
C ARG A 346 -1.22 6.98 9.30
N ALA A 347 -1.74 7.03 8.09
CA ALA A 347 -2.42 5.90 7.45
C ALA A 347 -1.49 5.08 6.52
N ASP A 348 -0.46 5.70 5.96
CA ASP A 348 0.38 5.14 4.89
C ASP A 348 1.76 4.72 5.41
N TYR A 349 2.21 3.54 4.99
CA TYR A 349 3.41 2.91 5.53
C TYR A 349 4.33 2.42 4.42
N VAL A 350 5.65 2.56 4.64
CA VAL A 350 6.70 1.87 3.88
C VAL A 350 7.72 1.33 4.89
N LEU A 351 7.73 0.02 5.08
CA LEU A 351 8.36 -0.66 6.21
C LEU A 351 9.30 -1.76 5.72
N PRO A 352 10.62 -1.53 5.70
CA PRO A 352 11.56 -2.51 5.18
C PRO A 352 11.91 -3.54 6.25
N ARG A 353 12.49 -4.66 5.82
CA ARG A 353 13.03 -5.68 6.71
C ARG A 353 14.07 -5.09 7.70
N LYS A 354 14.13 -5.63 8.92
CA LYS A 354 14.99 -5.19 10.05
C LYS A 354 16.46 -4.91 9.71
N ASN A 355 17.05 -5.68 8.80
CA ASN A 355 18.47 -5.57 8.43
C ASN A 355 18.71 -4.72 7.16
N MET A 356 17.66 -4.29 6.46
CA MET A 356 17.77 -3.30 5.39
C MET A 356 17.93 -1.94 6.05
N LYS A 357 19.06 -1.28 5.77
CA LYS A 357 19.37 0.02 6.36
C LYS A 357 18.54 1.09 5.66
N ILE A 358 17.71 1.81 6.42
CA ILE A 358 17.09 3.06 5.97
C ILE A 358 18.17 4.15 5.92
N VAL A 359 18.31 4.78 4.76
CA VAL A 359 19.28 5.84 4.47
C VAL A 359 18.61 7.20 4.62
N ASP A 360 17.40 7.34 4.10
CA ASP A 360 16.58 8.55 4.16
C ASP A 360 15.10 8.16 4.12
N ALA A 361 14.22 9.06 4.52
CA ALA A 361 12.78 8.83 4.55
C ALA A 361 12.01 10.16 4.58
N GLY A 362 10.80 10.18 4.02
CA GLY A 362 9.98 11.38 4.06
C GLY A 362 8.53 11.16 3.64
N VAL A 363 7.72 12.16 3.98
CA VAL A 363 6.37 12.33 3.46
C VAL A 363 6.38 13.57 2.57
N PHE A 364 5.86 13.47 1.35
CA PHE A 364 5.73 14.63 0.47
C PHE A 364 4.55 15.50 0.93
N TRP A 365 4.79 16.29 1.96
CA TRP A 365 3.87 17.29 2.48
C TRP A 365 4.69 18.53 2.86
N PRO A 366 4.96 19.43 1.90
CA PRO A 366 5.75 20.60 2.19
C PRO A 366 4.95 21.63 3.01
N LEU A 367 5.63 22.66 3.52
CA LEU A 367 4.97 23.80 4.19
C LEU A 367 4.13 24.59 3.19
N SER A 368 3.10 25.29 3.68
CA SER A 368 2.23 26.18 2.88
C SER A 368 2.99 27.29 2.15
N THR A 369 4.18 27.64 2.64
CA THR A 369 5.07 28.63 2.01
C THR A 369 5.93 28.07 0.88
N ASP A 370 6.01 26.74 0.76
CA ASP A 370 6.78 26.06 -0.28
C ASP A 370 6.06 26.16 -1.63
N PRO A 371 6.76 26.43 -2.74
CA PRO A 371 6.15 26.49 -4.08
C PRO A 371 5.51 25.17 -4.53
N LEU A 372 5.82 24.03 -3.88
CA LEU A 372 5.25 22.72 -4.16
C LEU A 372 3.99 22.42 -3.33
N PHE A 373 3.64 23.23 -2.34
CA PHE A 373 2.41 23.05 -1.56
C PHE A 373 1.14 22.99 -2.42
N PRO A 374 0.97 23.76 -3.51
CA PRO A 374 -0.18 23.64 -4.38
C PRO A 374 -0.42 22.23 -4.97
N LEU A 375 0.58 21.33 -4.95
CA LEU A 375 0.41 19.95 -5.39
C LEU A 375 -0.37 19.09 -4.38
N VAL A 376 -0.24 19.38 -3.09
CA VAL A 376 -0.96 18.68 -2.01
C VAL A 376 -2.18 19.47 -1.55
N GLY A 377 -2.06 20.80 -1.50
CA GLY A 377 -3.12 21.74 -1.19
C GLY A 377 -3.84 21.48 0.13
N THR A 378 -5.06 22.00 0.21
CA THR A 378 -6.05 21.75 1.27
C THR A 378 -7.36 21.30 0.60
N PHE A 379 -8.32 20.81 1.37
CA PHE A 379 -9.60 20.37 0.82
C PHE A 379 -10.33 21.48 0.00
N PRO A 380 -10.85 21.18 -1.21
CA PRO A 380 -10.72 19.92 -1.94
C PRO A 380 -9.28 19.75 -2.48
N PHE A 381 -8.65 18.62 -2.15
CA PHE A 381 -7.23 18.40 -2.45
C PHE A 381 -6.97 18.32 -3.97
N PRO A 382 -5.91 18.97 -4.48
CA PRO A 382 -5.53 18.90 -5.90
C PRO A 382 -5.09 17.51 -6.37
N SER A 383 -4.45 16.72 -5.50
CA SER A 383 -4.00 15.36 -5.81
C SER A 383 -4.83 14.30 -5.08
N SER A 384 -4.65 14.18 -3.77
CA SER A 384 -5.33 13.22 -2.89
C SER A 384 -5.41 13.80 -1.48
N ASP A 385 -6.31 13.27 -0.66
CA ASP A 385 -6.31 13.43 0.80
C ASP A 385 -5.10 12.76 1.47
N HIS A 386 -4.47 11.79 0.80
CA HIS A 386 -3.22 11.17 1.22
C HIS A 386 -1.98 11.88 0.65
N ARG A 387 -0.81 11.55 1.19
CA ARG A 387 0.50 12.07 0.81
C ARG A 387 1.44 10.92 0.43
N LEU A 388 2.31 11.16 -0.56
CA LEU A 388 3.29 10.16 -0.95
C LEU A 388 4.32 9.94 0.18
N VAL A 389 4.45 8.70 0.64
CA VAL A 389 5.40 8.27 1.68
C VAL A 389 6.50 7.45 1.07
N TRP A 390 7.76 7.70 1.44
CA TRP A 390 8.91 6.99 0.87
C TRP A 390 10.03 6.74 1.88
N ILE A 391 10.86 5.75 1.56
CA ILE A 391 12.13 5.45 2.21
C ILE A 391 13.19 5.13 1.15
N ASP A 392 14.44 5.49 1.46
CA ASP A 392 15.62 5.00 0.75
C ASP A 392 16.26 3.89 1.57
N VAL A 393 16.52 2.75 0.94
CA VAL A 393 17.09 1.58 1.62
C VAL A 393 18.29 1.01 0.88
N ARG A 394 19.29 0.54 1.62
CA ARG A 394 20.36 -0.28 1.04
C ARG A 394 19.89 -1.71 0.87
N VAL A 395 19.98 -2.22 -0.36
CA VAL A 395 19.73 -3.62 -0.69
C VAL A 395 21.07 -4.35 -0.70
N ASN A 396 21.39 -5.04 0.39
CA ASN A 396 22.70 -5.66 0.65
C ASN A 396 22.62 -7.12 1.07
#